data_AF-A0A9E1IFM4-F1
#
_entry.id   AF-A0A9E1IFM4-F1
#
_cell.length_a   1.000
_cell.length_b   1.000
_cell.length_c   1.000
_cell.angle_alpha   90.00
_cell.angle_beta   90.00
_cell.angle_gamma   90.00
#
_symmetry.space_group_name_H-M   'P 1'
#
loop_
_entity.id
_entity.type
_entity.pdbx_description
1 polymer ?
#
loop_
_entity_poly.entity_id
_entity_poly.type
_entity_poly.pdbx_seq_one_letter_code
_entity_poly.pdbx_strand_id
1 'polypeptide(L)'
;MSTPAKIVFAITISLALAFGFIHLLIPDFAFDFDRLHIFLFNLCAGGSILLFYATGQREITWKNQVYFVISLIYALTAFFEVYWATILVSLPLIAIVESVRIKRFSLLPFDFFRDVPTSDKFLQASLLCLSIGATMASAVVLNEEYLHVIHLEKLTMDVFFLGFSFPLSLLTFAVMYSQMKRRGTPLYNVLREVSFWSINLGVITFFIFIIFKVLIAEMIISNILFAAVILTFVLFWRNAESNQPKLLLASGVGFLVITAISGVVYLSNYLFPTLSEDQVQSFHHVLIVWHATVALYGWNLSGLFIIVRHGDFPVVKWVGLLIAFHWTTVMFLVPMGKFYPLVAPLALVAWITLIGIVFFTPPNNSKVQHS
;
A
#
# COMPACT_ATOMS: atom_id res chain seq x y z
N MET A 1 14.77 12.16 -6.12
CA MET A 1 15.20 11.69 -4.78
C MET A 1 16.70 11.40 -4.80
N SER A 2 17.44 11.72 -3.74
CA SER A 2 18.90 11.50 -3.68
C SER A 2 19.27 10.02 -3.60
N THR A 3 20.49 9.66 -4.05
CA THR A 3 20.98 8.27 -4.01
C THR A 3 21.01 7.66 -2.60
N PRO A 4 21.48 8.36 -1.55
CA PRO A 4 21.48 7.80 -0.19
C PRO A 4 20.07 7.42 0.29
N ALA A 5 19.08 8.27 -0.01
CA ALA A 5 17.69 8.01 0.31
C ALA A 5 17.14 6.77 -0.42
N LYS A 6 17.45 6.63 -1.72
CA LYS A 6 17.09 5.44 -2.51
C LYS A 6 17.67 4.17 -1.91
N ILE A 7 18.93 4.20 -1.42
CA ILE A 7 19.57 3.06 -0.75
C ILE A 7 18.81 2.68 0.53
N VAL A 8 18.51 3.66 1.40
CA VAL A 8 17.77 3.40 2.64
C VAL A 8 16.42 2.75 2.36
N PHE A 9 15.63 3.28 1.40
CA PHE A 9 14.34 2.69 1.06
C PHE A 9 14.47 1.34 0.37
N ALA A 10 15.44 1.14 -0.52
CA ALA A 10 15.68 -0.15 -1.15
C ALA A 10 16.02 -1.24 -0.13
N ILE A 11 16.90 -0.93 0.84
CA ILE A 11 17.24 -1.83 1.94
C ILE A 11 16.00 -2.11 2.78
N THR A 12 15.26 -1.08 3.20
CA THR A 12 14.08 -1.24 4.07
C THR A 12 13.00 -2.11 3.41
N ILE A 13 12.68 -1.86 2.13
CA ILE A 13 11.70 -2.63 1.35
C ILE A 13 12.19 -4.07 1.11
N SER A 14 13.48 -4.28 0.93
CA SER A 14 14.04 -5.63 0.76
C SER A 14 14.05 -6.42 2.06
N LEU A 15 14.40 -5.77 3.18
CA LEU A 15 14.33 -6.36 4.51
C LEU A 15 12.90 -6.72 4.89
N ALA A 16 11.92 -5.88 4.54
CA ALA A 16 10.51 -6.18 4.76
C ALA A 16 10.12 -7.54 4.15
N LEU A 17 10.50 -7.79 2.89
CA LEU A 17 10.24 -9.08 2.25
C LEU A 17 11.04 -10.22 2.88
N ALA A 18 12.32 -9.98 3.22
CA ALA A 18 13.16 -11.00 3.87
C ALA A 18 12.57 -11.45 5.21
N PHE A 19 12.10 -10.52 6.05
CA PHE A 19 11.39 -10.83 7.29
C PHE A 19 10.11 -11.63 7.04
N GLY A 20 9.41 -11.34 5.95
CA GLY A 20 8.28 -12.14 5.49
C GLY A 20 8.62 -13.60 5.15
N PHE A 21 9.88 -14.01 5.04
CA PHE A 21 10.23 -15.42 4.82
C PHE A 21 10.82 -16.12 6.06
N ILE A 22 11.06 -15.39 7.17
CA ILE A 22 11.78 -15.97 8.32
C ILE A 22 10.97 -17.07 9.01
N HIS A 23 9.63 -17.03 8.95
CA HIS A 23 8.77 -18.08 9.51
C HIS A 23 9.07 -19.47 8.94
N LEU A 24 9.66 -19.56 7.73
CA LEU A 24 10.09 -20.84 7.13
C LEU A 24 11.42 -21.38 7.69
N LEU A 25 12.25 -20.49 8.25
CA LEU A 25 13.54 -20.86 8.83
C LEU A 25 13.41 -21.17 10.32
N ILE A 26 12.52 -20.45 11.02
CA ILE A 26 12.31 -20.58 12.46
C ILE A 26 10.79 -20.52 12.75
N PRO A 27 10.06 -21.63 12.57
CA PRO A 27 8.60 -21.65 12.70
C PRO A 27 8.08 -21.38 14.12
N ASP A 28 8.85 -21.72 15.15
CA ASP A 28 8.46 -21.56 16.56
C ASP A 28 9.10 -20.34 17.23
N PHE A 29 9.42 -19.29 16.46
CA PHE A 29 9.98 -18.08 17.04
C PHE A 29 8.90 -17.33 17.84
N ALA A 30 9.29 -16.79 19.00
CA ALA A 30 8.35 -16.15 19.93
C ALA A 30 7.70 -14.85 19.40
N PHE A 31 8.17 -14.29 18.29
CA PHE A 31 7.71 -13.01 17.75
C PHE A 31 7.19 -13.15 16.32
N ASP A 32 6.14 -12.39 16.00
CA ASP A 32 5.51 -12.37 14.68
C ASP A 32 6.31 -11.52 13.67
N PHE A 33 7.03 -12.19 12.77
CA PHE A 33 7.77 -11.53 11.70
C PHE A 33 6.89 -10.93 10.61
N ASP A 34 5.65 -11.38 10.43
CA ASP A 34 4.73 -10.77 9.45
C ASP A 34 4.36 -9.35 9.88
N ARG A 35 4.23 -9.10 11.17
CA ARG A 35 4.05 -7.76 11.75
C ARG A 35 5.21 -6.83 11.38
N LEU A 36 6.46 -7.26 11.60
CA LEU A 36 7.65 -6.46 11.28
C LEU A 36 7.78 -6.20 9.76
N HIS A 37 7.52 -7.23 8.95
CA HIS A 37 7.46 -7.14 7.49
C HIS A 37 6.48 -6.05 7.04
N ILE A 38 5.23 -6.10 7.51
CA ILE A 38 4.19 -5.13 7.14
C ILE A 38 4.59 -3.71 7.54
N PHE A 39 5.16 -3.49 8.73
CA PHE A 39 5.56 -2.16 9.19
C PHE A 39 6.74 -1.57 8.42
N LEU A 40 7.76 -2.38 8.12
CA LEU A 40 8.92 -1.89 7.37
C LEU A 40 8.51 -1.42 5.98
N PHE A 41 7.62 -2.16 5.30
CA PHE A 41 7.14 -1.78 3.98
C PHE A 41 6.15 -0.59 4.04
N ASN A 42 5.07 -0.72 4.82
CA ASN A 42 3.96 0.22 4.78
C ASN A 42 4.24 1.50 5.58
N LEU A 43 4.66 1.35 6.83
CA LEU A 43 4.81 2.46 7.75
C LEU A 43 6.16 3.18 7.56
N CYS A 44 7.26 2.42 7.51
CA CYS A 44 8.61 2.98 7.49
C CYS A 44 8.96 3.51 6.11
N ALA A 45 9.10 2.63 5.11
CA ALA A 45 9.43 3.06 3.75
C ALA A 45 8.27 3.82 3.11
N GLY A 46 7.08 3.21 3.12
CA GLY A 46 5.87 3.76 2.53
C GLY A 46 5.48 5.11 3.10
N GLY A 47 5.30 5.22 4.41
CA GLY A 47 4.93 6.47 5.08
C GLY A 47 5.98 7.57 4.85
N SER A 48 7.26 7.25 4.85
CA SER A 48 8.32 8.23 4.55
C SER A 48 8.27 8.73 3.11
N ILE A 49 7.98 7.85 2.14
CA ILE A 49 7.80 8.19 0.72
C ILE A 49 6.51 9.01 0.52
N LEU A 50 5.44 8.69 1.25
CA LEU A 50 4.20 9.47 1.28
C LEU A 50 4.49 10.91 1.74
N LEU A 51 5.16 11.08 2.88
CA LEU A 51 5.52 12.40 3.38
C LEU A 51 6.41 13.14 2.38
N PHE A 52 7.35 12.44 1.73
CA PHE A 52 8.23 13.02 0.72
C PHE A 52 7.40 13.59 -0.44
N TYR A 53 6.51 12.77 -0.99
CA TYR A 53 5.61 13.18 -2.06
C TYR A 53 4.70 14.34 -1.65
N ALA A 54 4.13 14.30 -0.45
CA ALA A 54 3.25 15.35 0.08
C ALA A 54 3.94 16.70 0.25
N THR A 55 5.22 16.72 0.62
CA THR A 55 5.97 17.97 0.76
C THR A 55 6.31 18.63 -0.59
N GLY A 56 6.28 17.86 -1.69
CA GLY A 56 6.60 18.34 -3.04
C GLY A 56 8.05 18.83 -3.20
N GLN A 57 8.94 18.48 -2.28
CA GLN A 57 10.35 18.91 -2.31
C GLN A 57 11.21 17.98 -3.17
N ARG A 58 12.31 18.52 -3.70
CA ARG A 58 13.29 17.72 -4.50
C ARG A 58 14.12 16.77 -3.63
N GLU A 59 14.30 17.11 -2.36
CA GLU A 59 15.15 16.40 -1.40
C GLU A 59 14.36 15.95 -0.17
N ILE A 60 14.91 14.97 0.54
CA ILE A 60 14.31 14.48 1.78
C ILE A 60 14.50 15.53 2.87
N THR A 61 13.39 15.95 3.47
CA THR A 61 13.40 16.92 4.57
C THR A 61 13.83 16.28 5.89
N TRP A 62 14.28 17.10 6.85
CA TRP A 62 14.56 16.60 8.21
C TRP A 62 13.31 15.94 8.85
N LYS A 63 12.10 16.45 8.57
CA LYS A 63 10.85 15.86 9.08
C LYS A 63 10.65 14.44 8.58
N ASN A 64 10.99 14.18 7.32
CA ASN A 64 10.94 12.84 6.73
C ASN A 64 11.95 11.90 7.38
N GLN A 65 13.18 12.37 7.65
CA GLN A 65 14.20 11.57 8.32
C GLN A 65 13.78 11.21 9.75
N VAL A 66 13.29 12.19 10.50
CA VAL A 66 12.77 11.98 11.86
C VAL A 66 11.58 11.03 11.82
N TYR A 67 10.63 11.21 10.90
CA TYR A 67 9.53 10.27 10.71
C TYR A 67 10.03 8.84 10.47
N PHE A 68 10.99 8.65 9.55
CA PHE A 68 11.55 7.33 9.25
C PHE A 68 12.15 6.67 10.51
N VAL A 69 12.98 7.41 11.26
CA VAL A 69 13.61 6.89 12.49
C VAL A 69 12.55 6.52 13.54
N ILE A 70 11.58 7.40 13.80
CA ILE A 70 10.52 7.15 14.77
C ILE A 70 9.64 5.97 14.32
N SER A 71 9.38 5.84 13.01
CA SER A 71 8.58 4.73 12.47
C SER A 71 9.29 3.39 12.59
N LEU A 72 10.63 3.38 12.50
CA LEU A 72 11.44 2.20 12.73
C LEU A 72 11.41 1.80 14.22
N ILE A 73 11.50 2.77 15.13
CA ILE A 73 11.34 2.53 16.57
C ILE A 73 9.93 1.98 16.87
N TYR A 74 8.90 2.54 16.23
CA TYR A 74 7.53 2.02 16.34
C TYR A 74 7.45 0.56 15.87
N ALA A 75 7.99 0.25 14.69
CA ALA A 75 7.97 -1.10 14.13
C ALA A 75 8.68 -2.11 15.04
N LEU A 76 9.85 -1.76 15.58
CA LEU A 76 10.62 -2.62 16.47
C LEU A 76 9.94 -2.80 17.83
N THR A 77 9.43 -1.72 18.44
CA THR A 77 8.71 -1.83 19.72
C THR A 77 7.43 -2.65 19.59
N ALA A 78 6.70 -2.50 18.49
CA ALA A 78 5.50 -3.29 18.22
C ALA A 78 5.82 -4.77 17.90
N PHE A 79 6.97 -5.04 17.27
CA PHE A 79 7.47 -6.39 17.02
C PHE A 79 7.89 -7.10 18.32
N PHE A 80 8.58 -6.40 19.22
CA PHE A 80 8.95 -6.93 20.54
C PHE A 80 7.81 -6.85 21.57
N GLU A 81 6.59 -6.51 21.15
CA GLU A 81 5.40 -6.41 22.01
C GLU A 81 5.55 -5.43 23.20
N VAL A 82 6.42 -4.42 23.05
CA VAL A 82 6.61 -3.36 24.04
C VAL A 82 5.54 -2.28 23.81
N TYR A 83 4.28 -2.66 24.05
CA TYR A 83 3.10 -1.90 23.63
C TYR A 83 2.99 -0.48 24.20
N TRP A 84 3.38 -0.28 25.47
CA TRP A 84 3.41 1.07 26.06
C TRP A 84 4.37 2.01 25.28
N ALA A 85 5.52 1.49 24.83
CA ALA A 85 6.46 2.27 24.04
C ALA A 85 5.91 2.53 22.64
N THR A 86 5.25 1.55 22.03
CA THR A 86 4.56 1.69 20.74
C THR A 86 3.52 2.82 20.78
N ILE A 87 2.70 2.88 21.83
CA ILE A 87 1.72 3.96 22.02
C ILE A 87 2.42 5.32 22.15
N LEU A 88 3.44 5.44 22.99
CA LEU A 88 4.16 6.71 23.17
C LEU A 88 4.83 7.19 21.88
N VAL A 89 5.42 6.29 21.10
CA VAL A 89 6.09 6.57 19.83
C VAL A 89 5.09 6.90 18.72
N SER A 90 3.85 6.44 18.81
CA SER A 90 2.79 6.79 17.85
C SER A 90 2.44 8.28 17.87
N LEU A 91 2.49 8.94 19.03
CA LEU A 91 2.12 10.34 19.20
C LEU A 91 2.98 11.28 18.33
N PRO A 92 4.33 11.24 18.38
CA PRO A 92 5.15 12.06 17.49
C PRO A 92 4.99 11.67 16.02
N LEU A 93 4.73 10.40 15.67
CA LEU A 93 4.42 10.02 14.27
C LEU A 93 3.18 10.74 13.76
N ILE A 94 2.07 10.65 14.51
CA ILE A 94 0.81 11.32 14.17
C ILE A 94 1.03 12.82 14.03
N ALA A 95 1.75 13.44 14.98
CA ALA A 95 2.05 14.87 14.94
C ALA A 95 2.84 15.29 13.70
N ILE A 96 3.83 14.48 13.27
CA ILE A 96 4.61 14.79 12.05
C ILE A 96 3.72 14.66 10.80
N VAL A 97 2.94 13.57 10.68
CA VAL A 97 2.04 13.34 9.54
C VAL A 97 1.02 14.48 9.44
N GLU A 98 0.38 14.83 10.54
CA GLU A 98 -0.60 15.93 10.61
C GLU A 98 0.06 17.28 10.33
N SER A 99 1.27 17.53 10.83
CA SER A 99 2.01 18.76 10.51
C SER A 99 2.27 18.91 9.01
N VAL A 100 2.61 17.83 8.31
CA VAL A 100 2.79 17.84 6.85
C VAL A 100 1.45 18.03 6.13
N ARG A 101 0.40 17.33 6.56
CA ARG A 101 -0.96 17.45 6.00
C ARG A 101 -1.49 18.88 6.11
N ILE A 102 -1.46 19.46 7.30
CA ILE A 102 -1.99 20.80 7.59
C ILE A 102 -1.22 21.86 6.79
N LYS A 103 0.11 21.71 6.67
CA LYS A 103 0.94 22.63 5.88
C LYS A 103 0.63 22.57 4.38
N ARG A 104 0.33 21.39 3.84
CA ARG A 104 0.06 21.19 2.41
C ARG A 104 -1.37 21.56 2.01
N PHE A 105 -2.34 21.25 2.88
CA PHE A 105 -3.76 21.41 2.60
C PHE A 105 -4.37 22.39 3.60
N SER A 106 -4.94 21.88 4.69
CA SER A 106 -5.55 22.66 5.77
C SER A 106 -5.85 21.73 6.96
N LEU A 107 -6.26 22.32 8.09
CA LEU A 107 -6.63 21.56 9.30
C LEU A 107 -7.82 20.64 9.07
N LEU A 108 -8.88 21.15 8.44
CA LEU A 108 -10.09 20.38 8.14
C LEU A 108 -10.08 19.96 6.66
N PRO A 109 -10.50 18.73 6.32
CA PRO A 109 -10.40 18.23 4.94
C PRO A 109 -11.52 18.74 4.01
N PHE A 110 -11.75 20.05 4.00
CA PHE A 110 -12.78 20.67 3.15
C PHE A 110 -12.46 20.55 1.66
N ASP A 111 -11.21 20.30 1.29
CA ASP A 111 -10.80 20.14 -0.09
C ASP A 111 -11.43 18.90 -0.75
N PHE A 112 -11.91 17.91 0.03
CA PHE A 112 -12.70 16.79 -0.50
C PHE A 112 -13.97 17.23 -1.21
N PHE A 113 -14.58 18.33 -0.75
CA PHE A 113 -15.85 18.85 -1.27
C PHE A 113 -15.66 19.99 -2.28
N ARG A 114 -14.43 20.45 -2.51
CA ARG A 114 -14.10 21.55 -3.42
C ARG A 114 -13.67 21.03 -4.80
N ASP A 115 -13.69 21.90 -5.81
CA ASP A 115 -13.15 21.63 -7.15
C ASP A 115 -11.61 21.73 -7.14
N VAL A 116 -10.96 20.81 -6.44
CA VAL A 116 -9.50 20.62 -6.45
C VAL A 116 -9.14 19.36 -7.26
N PRO A 117 -7.90 19.22 -7.74
CA PRO A 117 -7.47 18.01 -8.44
C PRO A 117 -7.74 16.76 -7.59
N THR A 118 -8.35 15.73 -8.18
CA THR A 118 -8.64 14.48 -7.46
C THR A 118 -7.38 13.77 -6.97
N SER A 119 -6.23 13.97 -7.62
CA SER A 119 -4.92 13.55 -7.11
C SER A 119 -4.62 14.13 -5.73
N ASP A 120 -4.92 15.41 -5.52
CA ASP A 120 -4.70 16.11 -4.24
C ASP A 120 -5.69 15.60 -3.19
N LYS A 121 -6.94 15.30 -3.57
CA LYS A 121 -7.92 14.66 -2.67
C LYS A 121 -7.43 13.30 -2.17
N PHE A 122 -6.96 12.44 -3.07
CA PHE A 122 -6.39 11.13 -2.71
C PHE A 122 -5.14 11.28 -1.84
N LEU A 123 -4.28 12.26 -2.11
CA LEU A 123 -3.08 12.52 -1.32
C LEU A 123 -3.43 12.97 0.11
N GLN A 124 -4.41 13.87 0.25
CA GLN A 124 -4.91 14.30 1.56
C GLN A 124 -5.57 13.13 2.30
N ALA A 125 -6.36 12.30 1.61
CA ALA A 125 -6.96 11.10 2.18
C ALA A 125 -5.90 10.07 2.64
N SER A 126 -4.83 9.89 1.87
CA SER A 126 -3.70 9.02 2.22
C SER A 126 -3.01 9.46 3.53
N LEU A 127 -2.73 10.77 3.69
CA LEU A 127 -2.14 11.31 4.92
C LEU A 127 -3.08 11.17 6.12
N LEU A 128 -4.37 11.46 5.94
CA LEU A 128 -5.38 11.27 6.98
C LEU A 128 -5.53 9.80 7.37
N CYS A 129 -5.53 8.90 6.39
CA CYS A 129 -5.60 7.47 6.64
C CYS A 129 -4.40 7.01 7.46
N LEU A 130 -3.20 7.55 7.21
CA LEU A 130 -2.01 7.23 8.00
C LEU A 130 -2.12 7.74 9.45
N SER A 131 -2.55 8.99 9.67
CA SER A 131 -2.67 9.57 11.01
C SER A 131 -3.81 8.95 11.83
N ILE A 132 -4.98 8.77 11.21
CA ILE A 132 -6.14 8.09 11.83
C ILE A 132 -5.81 6.62 12.08
N GLY A 133 -5.17 5.94 11.13
CA GLY A 133 -4.74 4.55 11.28
C GLY A 133 -3.80 4.35 12.46
N ALA A 134 -2.78 5.21 12.61
CA ALA A 134 -1.89 5.18 13.76
C ALA A 134 -2.62 5.48 15.08
N THR A 135 -3.55 6.46 15.08
CA THR A 135 -4.34 6.79 16.28
C THR A 135 -5.23 5.62 16.71
N MET A 136 -5.93 5.00 15.75
CA MET A 136 -6.78 3.85 15.98
C MET A 136 -5.97 2.64 16.43
N ALA A 137 -4.83 2.36 15.80
CA ALA A 137 -3.94 1.28 16.22
C ALA A 137 -3.50 1.45 17.68
N SER A 138 -3.10 2.66 18.09
CA SER A 138 -2.76 2.94 19.49
C SER A 138 -3.94 2.79 20.44
N ALA A 139 -5.15 3.20 20.03
CA ALA A 139 -6.36 3.01 20.83
C ALA A 139 -6.74 1.53 20.98
N VAL A 140 -6.57 0.73 19.92
CA VAL A 140 -6.81 -0.72 19.94
C VAL A 140 -5.80 -1.42 20.83
N VAL A 141 -4.51 -1.12 20.72
CA VAL A 141 -3.48 -1.64 21.64
C VAL A 141 -3.80 -1.27 23.09
N LEU A 142 -4.19 -0.02 23.33
CA LEU A 142 -4.55 0.44 24.68
C LEU A 142 -5.75 -0.35 25.26
N ASN A 143 -6.75 -0.59 24.42
CA ASN A 143 -7.93 -1.35 24.81
C ASN A 143 -7.61 -2.85 24.99
N GLU A 144 -6.95 -3.47 24.02
CA GLU A 144 -6.66 -4.91 23.99
C GLU A 144 -5.70 -5.32 25.11
N GLU A 145 -4.68 -4.51 25.42
CA GLU A 145 -3.64 -4.89 26.39
C GLU A 145 -3.90 -4.35 27.82
N TYR A 146 -4.49 -3.15 27.95
CA TYR A 146 -4.53 -2.47 29.26
C TYR A 146 -5.93 -2.21 29.82
N LEU A 147 -6.87 -1.75 29.00
CA LEU A 147 -8.18 -1.27 29.51
C LEU A 147 -9.30 -2.32 29.44
N HIS A 148 -9.30 -3.15 28.40
CA HIS A 148 -10.28 -4.21 28.13
C HIS A 148 -11.74 -3.73 28.17
N VAL A 149 -12.01 -2.50 27.72
CA VAL A 149 -13.36 -1.89 27.79
C VAL A 149 -14.27 -2.40 26.67
N ILE A 150 -13.70 -2.65 25.48
CA ILE A 150 -14.43 -3.09 24.29
C ILE A 150 -13.98 -4.50 23.92
N HIS A 151 -14.91 -5.45 23.91
CA HIS A 151 -14.67 -6.83 23.47
C HIS A 151 -15.29 -7.07 22.09
N LEU A 152 -14.46 -6.98 21.05
CA LEU A 152 -14.82 -7.31 19.68
C LEU A 152 -13.74 -8.22 19.10
N GLU A 153 -14.11 -9.40 18.60
CA GLU A 153 -13.15 -10.43 18.16
C GLU A 153 -12.27 -9.99 16.97
N LYS A 154 -12.73 -9.00 16.20
CA LYS A 154 -11.97 -8.42 15.07
C LYS A 154 -11.32 -7.07 15.41
N LEU A 155 -11.46 -6.60 16.64
CA LEU A 155 -10.78 -5.40 17.13
C LEU A 155 -9.43 -5.79 17.76
N THR A 156 -8.59 -6.47 16.97
CA THR A 156 -7.25 -6.87 17.37
C THR A 156 -6.21 -6.05 16.63
N MET A 157 -5.02 -5.96 17.20
CA MET A 157 -3.88 -5.27 16.62
C MET A 157 -3.59 -5.71 15.17
N ASP A 158 -3.68 -7.02 14.89
CA ASP A 158 -3.34 -7.62 13.59
C ASP A 158 -4.27 -7.15 12.46
N VAL A 159 -5.56 -6.99 12.75
CA VAL A 159 -6.55 -6.48 11.78
C VAL A 159 -6.25 -5.02 11.42
N PHE A 160 -5.76 -4.22 12.37
CA PHE A 160 -5.40 -2.82 12.12
C PHE A 160 -4.06 -2.67 11.39
N PHE A 161 -3.18 -3.67 11.39
CA PHE A 161 -1.94 -3.60 10.60
C PHE A 161 -2.17 -3.64 9.10
N LEU A 162 -3.16 -4.41 8.66
CA LEU A 162 -3.66 -4.36 7.29
C LEU A 162 -4.07 -2.92 6.92
N GLY A 163 -4.53 -2.16 7.91
CA GLY A 163 -4.86 -0.75 7.80
C GLY A 163 -3.72 0.15 7.30
N PHE A 164 -2.46 -0.16 7.63
CA PHE A 164 -1.31 0.64 7.20
C PHE A 164 -0.99 0.47 5.70
N SER A 165 -1.58 -0.51 5.02
CA SER A 165 -1.46 -0.66 3.57
C SER A 165 -2.32 0.37 2.81
N PHE A 166 -3.44 0.80 3.39
CA PHE A 166 -4.38 1.72 2.71
C PHE A 166 -3.78 3.10 2.40
N PRO A 167 -3.02 3.76 3.29
CA PRO A 167 -2.33 4.99 2.95
C PRO A 167 -1.51 4.89 1.65
N LEU A 168 -0.77 3.79 1.45
CA LEU A 168 0.02 3.60 0.22
C LEU A 168 -0.83 3.32 -1.01
N SER A 169 -1.92 2.58 -0.84
CA SER A 169 -2.88 2.37 -1.92
C SER A 169 -3.49 3.70 -2.38
N LEU A 170 -3.93 4.55 -1.43
CA LEU A 170 -4.45 5.90 -1.72
C LEU A 170 -3.39 6.84 -2.30
N LEU A 171 -2.13 6.71 -1.87
CA LEU A 171 -1.00 7.42 -2.50
C LEU A 171 -0.80 6.98 -3.95
N THR A 172 -0.91 5.68 -4.23
CA THR A 172 -0.80 5.14 -5.59
C THR A 172 -1.93 5.66 -6.47
N PHE A 173 -3.16 5.73 -5.95
CA PHE A 173 -4.27 6.43 -6.60
C PHE A 173 -3.94 7.92 -6.84
N ALA A 174 -3.40 8.63 -5.85
CA ALA A 174 -3.03 10.04 -6.00
C ALA A 174 -2.05 10.26 -7.17
N VAL A 175 -0.99 9.45 -7.25
CA VAL A 175 0.00 9.48 -8.32
C VAL A 175 -0.63 9.14 -9.67
N MET A 176 -1.51 8.14 -9.72
CA MET A 176 -2.20 7.74 -10.94
C MET A 176 -3.11 8.86 -11.48
N TYR A 177 -3.91 9.48 -10.60
CA TYR A 177 -4.74 10.62 -10.98
C TYR A 177 -3.93 11.86 -11.35
N SER A 178 -2.69 12.00 -10.84
CA SER A 178 -1.81 13.11 -11.21
C SER A 178 -1.29 12.99 -12.66
N GLN A 179 -1.35 11.80 -13.27
CA GLN A 179 -0.96 11.58 -14.68
C GLN A 179 -2.14 11.79 -15.65
N MET A 180 -3.35 12.02 -15.14
CA MET A 180 -4.55 12.20 -15.95
C MET A 180 -4.84 13.68 -16.20
N LYS A 181 -5.57 13.97 -17.28
CA LYS A 181 -6.02 15.34 -17.58
C LYS A 181 -6.77 15.98 -16.40
N ARG A 182 -6.37 17.20 -16.03
CA ARG A 182 -6.98 17.94 -14.90
C ARG A 182 -8.45 18.27 -15.14
N ARG A 183 -8.84 18.58 -16.37
CA ARG A 183 -10.25 18.83 -16.77
C ARG A 183 -10.54 18.11 -18.07
N GLY A 184 -11.75 17.59 -18.18
CA GLY A 184 -12.28 16.97 -19.39
C GLY A 184 -13.76 17.28 -19.56
N THR A 185 -14.49 16.38 -20.22
CA THR A 185 -15.94 16.48 -20.36
C THR A 185 -16.64 16.49 -18.99
N PRO A 186 -17.86 17.06 -18.87
CA PRO A 186 -18.61 17.03 -17.61
C PRO A 186 -18.75 15.62 -17.03
N LEU A 187 -19.04 14.63 -17.89
CA LEU A 187 -19.12 13.22 -17.48
C LEU A 187 -17.79 12.71 -16.92
N TYR A 188 -16.66 13.03 -17.55
CA TYR A 188 -15.33 12.65 -17.04
C TYR A 188 -15.07 13.23 -15.65
N ASN A 189 -15.40 14.50 -15.42
CA ASN A 189 -15.21 15.14 -14.12
C ASN A 189 -16.10 14.49 -13.04
N VAL A 190 -17.36 14.17 -13.37
CA VAL A 190 -18.28 13.48 -12.45
C VAL A 190 -17.79 12.07 -12.13
N LEU A 191 -17.43 11.27 -13.14
CA LEU A 191 -16.95 9.89 -12.93
C LEU A 191 -15.68 9.84 -12.09
N ARG A 192 -14.81 10.85 -12.21
CA ARG A 192 -13.62 10.97 -11.37
C ARG A 192 -13.96 11.21 -9.90
N GLU A 193 -14.91 12.10 -9.62
CA GLU A 193 -15.39 12.35 -8.26
C GLU A 193 -16.13 11.14 -7.68
N VAL A 194 -16.96 10.48 -8.48
CA VAL A 194 -17.63 9.22 -8.10
C VAL A 194 -16.60 8.16 -7.73
N SER A 195 -15.54 7.99 -8.53
CA SER A 195 -14.47 7.05 -8.18
C SER A 195 -13.79 7.40 -6.86
N PHE A 196 -13.43 8.68 -6.65
CA PHE A 196 -12.82 9.13 -5.40
C PHE A 196 -13.67 8.77 -4.18
N TRP A 197 -14.96 9.12 -4.20
CA TRP A 197 -15.85 8.82 -3.09
C TRP A 197 -16.10 7.32 -2.92
N SER A 198 -16.29 6.58 -4.03
CA SER A 198 -16.55 5.14 -3.99
C SER A 198 -15.38 4.38 -3.37
N ILE A 199 -14.13 4.73 -3.72
CA ILE A 199 -12.94 4.08 -3.15
C ILE A 199 -12.80 4.43 -1.66
N ASN A 200 -12.85 5.72 -1.29
CA ASN A 200 -12.60 6.13 0.09
C ASN A 200 -13.71 5.67 1.05
N LEU A 201 -14.98 5.92 0.70
CA LEU A 201 -16.10 5.45 1.52
C LEU A 201 -16.22 3.94 1.51
N GLY A 202 -15.91 3.29 0.38
CA GLY A 202 -15.92 1.84 0.27
C GLY A 202 -14.92 1.19 1.23
N VAL A 203 -13.69 1.70 1.31
CA VAL A 203 -12.68 1.16 2.26
C VAL A 203 -13.10 1.40 3.72
N ILE A 204 -13.60 2.59 4.05
CA ILE A 204 -14.05 2.90 5.42
C ILE A 204 -15.20 1.98 5.84
N THR A 205 -16.23 1.85 4.99
CA THR A 205 -17.40 1.00 5.26
C THR A 205 -17.04 -0.48 5.28
N PHE A 206 -16.14 -0.92 4.40
CA PHE A 206 -15.61 -2.30 4.41
C PHE A 206 -14.93 -2.63 5.74
N PHE A 207 -14.11 -1.74 6.26
CA PHE A 207 -13.43 -1.96 7.54
C PHE A 207 -14.42 -2.00 8.72
N ILE A 208 -15.44 -1.14 8.71
CA ILE A 208 -16.54 -1.19 9.68
C ILE A 208 -17.24 -2.55 9.62
N PHE A 209 -17.57 -3.05 8.43
CA PHE A 209 -18.23 -4.35 8.30
C PHE A 209 -17.35 -5.52 8.74
N ILE A 210 -16.04 -5.47 8.50
CA ILE A 210 -15.08 -6.46 9.02
C ILE A 210 -15.10 -6.49 10.55
N ILE A 211 -15.07 -5.31 11.21
CA ILE A 211 -15.09 -5.22 12.68
C ILE A 211 -16.38 -5.84 13.23
N PHE A 212 -17.53 -5.58 12.60
CA PHE A 212 -18.83 -6.11 13.00
C PHE A 212 -19.15 -7.50 12.44
N LYS A 213 -18.26 -8.09 11.64
CA LYS A 213 -18.42 -9.40 10.98
C LYS A 213 -19.68 -9.51 10.12
N VAL A 214 -20.06 -8.43 9.43
CA VAL A 214 -21.27 -8.42 8.59
C VAL A 214 -20.92 -8.86 7.17
N LEU A 215 -20.75 -10.17 7.01
CA LEU A 215 -20.24 -10.82 5.79
C LEU A 215 -21.00 -10.46 4.49
N ILE A 216 -22.33 -10.39 4.53
CA ILE A 216 -23.13 -10.01 3.35
C ILE A 216 -22.82 -8.57 2.93
N ALA A 217 -22.68 -7.67 3.90
CA ALA A 217 -22.32 -6.29 3.64
C ALA A 217 -20.88 -6.17 3.11
N GLU A 218 -19.94 -6.97 3.64
CA GLU A 218 -18.57 -7.11 3.11
C GLU A 218 -18.56 -7.54 1.64
N MET A 219 -19.40 -8.52 1.27
CA MET A 219 -19.53 -8.97 -0.12
C MET A 219 -20.07 -7.85 -1.03
N ILE A 220 -21.13 -7.16 -0.61
CA ILE A 220 -21.74 -6.08 -1.39
C ILE A 220 -20.72 -4.96 -1.61
N ILE A 221 -20.05 -4.50 -0.55
CA ILE A 221 -19.09 -3.40 -0.66
C ILE A 221 -17.83 -3.81 -1.44
N SER A 222 -17.39 -5.07 -1.34
CA SER A 222 -16.29 -5.61 -2.13
C SER A 222 -16.59 -5.55 -3.63
N ASN A 223 -17.81 -5.89 -4.04
CA ASN A 223 -18.24 -5.76 -5.44
C ASN A 223 -18.33 -4.30 -5.91
N ILE A 224 -18.78 -3.38 -5.03
CA ILE A 224 -18.80 -1.94 -5.32
C ILE A 224 -17.37 -1.41 -5.51
N LEU A 225 -16.45 -1.79 -4.63
CA LEU A 225 -15.03 -1.44 -4.72
C LEU A 225 -14.39 -2.01 -6.00
N PHE A 226 -14.70 -3.26 -6.34
CA PHE A 226 -14.26 -3.87 -7.60
C PHE A 226 -14.72 -3.05 -8.82
N ALA A 227 -16.01 -2.70 -8.88
CA ALA A 227 -16.53 -1.85 -9.94
C ALA A 227 -15.85 -0.46 -9.98
N ALA A 228 -15.56 0.12 -8.81
CA ALA A 228 -14.84 1.39 -8.71
C ALA A 228 -13.38 1.30 -9.21
N VAL A 229 -12.70 0.18 -8.94
CA VAL A 229 -11.36 -0.09 -9.48
C VAL A 229 -11.39 -0.22 -11.01
N ILE A 230 -12.36 -0.94 -11.57
CA ILE A 230 -12.53 -1.07 -13.03
C ILE A 230 -12.83 0.28 -13.67
N LEU A 231 -13.75 1.07 -13.09
CA LEU A 231 -14.04 2.42 -13.55
C LEU A 231 -12.76 3.26 -13.57
N THR A 232 -12.00 3.21 -12.49
CA THR A 232 -10.74 3.95 -12.36
C THR A 232 -9.72 3.54 -13.41
N PHE A 233 -9.57 2.23 -13.65
CA PHE A 233 -8.71 1.71 -14.70
C PHE A 233 -9.09 2.24 -16.08
N VAL A 234 -10.39 2.22 -16.42
CA VAL A 234 -10.91 2.72 -17.69
C VAL A 234 -10.64 4.22 -17.84
N LEU A 235 -10.90 5.00 -16.79
CA LEU A 235 -10.62 6.44 -16.78
C LEU A 235 -9.13 6.72 -16.98
N PHE A 236 -8.27 6.00 -16.26
CA PHE A 236 -6.82 6.14 -16.35
C PHE A 236 -6.29 5.78 -17.74
N TRP A 237 -6.69 4.63 -18.27
CA TRP A 237 -6.24 4.14 -19.58
C TRP A 237 -6.56 5.14 -20.70
N ARG A 238 -7.75 5.75 -20.66
CA ARG A 238 -8.22 6.71 -21.67
C ARG A 238 -7.63 8.10 -21.53
N ASN A 239 -7.34 8.57 -20.31
CA ASN A 239 -7.03 9.97 -20.05
C ASN A 239 -5.59 10.26 -19.60
N ALA A 240 -4.79 9.24 -19.28
CA ALA A 240 -3.39 9.41 -18.92
C ALA A 240 -2.49 9.55 -20.16
N GLU A 241 -1.45 10.38 -20.04
CA GLU A 241 -0.44 10.58 -21.08
C GLU A 241 0.31 9.28 -21.40
N SER A 242 0.60 9.04 -22.68
CA SER A 242 1.24 7.80 -23.13
C SER A 242 2.75 7.82 -22.86
N ASN A 243 3.13 7.57 -21.60
CA ASN A 243 4.52 7.54 -21.13
C ASN A 243 4.83 6.22 -20.39
N GLN A 244 6.10 6.00 -19.99
CA GLN A 244 6.47 4.81 -19.22
C GLN A 244 5.78 4.71 -17.85
N PRO A 245 5.62 5.80 -17.07
CA PRO A 245 4.84 5.78 -15.84
C PRO A 245 3.42 5.23 -16.03
N LYS A 246 2.73 5.56 -17.14
CA LYS A 246 1.41 5.02 -17.45
C LYS A 246 1.42 3.49 -17.55
N LEU A 247 2.39 2.90 -18.22
CA LEU A 247 2.46 1.44 -18.38
C LEU A 247 2.72 0.74 -17.04
N LEU A 248 3.62 1.28 -16.21
CA LEU A 248 3.90 0.74 -14.88
C LEU A 248 2.69 0.85 -13.95
N LEU A 249 2.02 2.01 -13.92
CA LEU A 249 0.80 2.20 -13.11
C LEU A 249 -0.36 1.35 -13.62
N ALA A 250 -0.54 1.23 -14.94
CA ALA A 250 -1.56 0.35 -15.52
C ALA A 250 -1.32 -1.12 -15.15
N SER A 251 -0.07 -1.57 -15.18
CA SER A 251 0.35 -2.87 -14.63
C SER A 251 -0.01 -3.00 -13.15
N GLY A 252 0.27 -1.95 -12.36
CA GLY A 252 -0.15 -1.83 -10.96
C GLY A 252 -1.64 -2.07 -10.78
N VAL A 253 -2.49 -1.39 -11.55
CA VAL A 253 -3.95 -1.58 -11.48
C VAL A 253 -4.34 -3.00 -11.86
N GLY A 254 -3.61 -3.66 -12.77
CA GLY A 254 -3.79 -5.08 -13.06
C GLY A 254 -3.64 -5.96 -11.82
N PHE A 255 -2.63 -5.73 -10.98
CA PHE A 255 -2.51 -6.40 -9.68
C PHE A 255 -3.70 -6.09 -8.76
N LEU A 256 -4.17 -4.84 -8.74
CA LEU A 256 -5.32 -4.44 -7.92
C LEU A 256 -6.64 -5.08 -8.36
N VAL A 257 -6.85 -5.25 -9.67
CA VAL A 257 -8.01 -5.97 -10.22
C VAL A 257 -7.96 -7.42 -9.79
N ILE A 258 -6.79 -8.05 -9.86
CA ILE A 258 -6.58 -9.43 -9.43
C ILE A 258 -6.85 -9.60 -7.93
N THR A 259 -6.40 -8.66 -7.10
CA THR A 259 -6.64 -8.72 -5.65
C THR A 259 -8.10 -8.50 -5.31
N ALA A 260 -8.80 -7.61 -6.02
CA ALA A 260 -10.24 -7.45 -5.86
C ALA A 260 -11.00 -8.74 -6.24
N ILE A 261 -10.60 -9.41 -7.33
CA ILE A 261 -11.17 -10.71 -7.72
C ILE A 261 -10.92 -11.75 -6.62
N SER A 262 -9.67 -11.89 -6.12
CA SER A 262 -9.38 -12.87 -5.06
C SER A 262 -10.11 -12.56 -3.76
N GLY A 263 -10.32 -11.29 -3.42
CA GLY A 263 -11.13 -10.88 -2.27
C GLY A 263 -12.60 -11.28 -2.41
N VAL A 264 -13.21 -11.06 -3.58
CA VAL A 264 -14.59 -11.50 -3.86
C VAL A 264 -14.69 -13.02 -3.84
N VAL A 265 -13.73 -13.74 -4.43
CA VAL A 265 -13.68 -15.21 -4.42
C VAL A 265 -13.55 -15.75 -2.99
N TYR A 266 -12.72 -15.13 -2.15
CA TYR A 266 -12.57 -15.50 -0.75
C TYR A 266 -13.90 -15.39 0.01
N LEU A 267 -14.57 -14.23 -0.09
CA LEU A 267 -15.87 -14.01 0.57
C LEU A 267 -16.97 -14.93 0.00
N SER A 268 -16.90 -15.25 -1.30
CA SER A 268 -17.90 -16.10 -1.95
C SER A 268 -17.81 -17.54 -1.46
N ASN A 269 -16.59 -18.07 -1.32
CA ASN A 269 -16.40 -19.42 -0.77
C ASN A 269 -16.81 -19.52 0.69
N TYR A 270 -16.65 -18.43 1.46
CA TYR A 270 -17.12 -18.39 2.84
C TYR A 270 -18.66 -18.39 2.94
N LEU A 271 -19.36 -17.72 2.01
CA LEU A 271 -20.84 -17.71 1.95
C LEU A 271 -21.45 -18.99 1.35
N PHE A 272 -20.79 -19.54 0.33
CA PHE A 272 -21.27 -20.69 -0.43
C PHE A 272 -20.16 -21.75 -0.51
N PRO A 273 -19.89 -22.47 0.59
CA PRO A 273 -18.84 -23.48 0.62
C PRO A 273 -19.20 -24.62 -0.33
N THR A 274 -18.40 -24.80 -1.38
CA THR A 274 -18.54 -25.88 -2.38
C THR A 274 -17.53 -27.01 -2.20
N LEU A 275 -16.53 -26.82 -1.33
CA LEU A 275 -15.44 -27.76 -1.04
C LEU A 275 -15.61 -28.36 0.36
N SER A 276 -14.95 -29.49 0.64
CA SER A 276 -14.90 -30.06 2.00
C SER A 276 -14.13 -29.15 2.96
N GLU A 277 -14.40 -29.22 4.27
CA GLU A 277 -13.82 -28.32 5.28
C GLU A 277 -12.27 -28.22 5.20
N ASP A 278 -11.58 -29.36 5.07
CA ASP A 278 -10.11 -29.40 4.94
C ASP A 278 -9.59 -28.75 3.65
N GLN A 279 -10.33 -28.90 2.55
CA GLN A 279 -10.00 -28.29 1.26
C GLN A 279 -10.23 -26.78 1.29
N VAL A 280 -11.31 -26.33 1.94
CA VAL A 280 -11.63 -24.91 2.15
C VAL A 280 -10.51 -24.24 2.94
N GLN A 281 -10.05 -24.84 4.04
CA GLN A 281 -9.03 -24.24 4.90
C GLN A 281 -7.70 -24.07 4.16
N SER A 282 -7.26 -25.11 3.44
CA SER A 282 -6.01 -25.07 2.66
C SER A 282 -6.09 -24.04 1.53
N PHE A 283 -7.20 -24.02 0.80
CA PHE A 283 -7.43 -23.07 -0.29
C PHE A 283 -7.48 -21.63 0.22
N HIS A 284 -8.17 -21.37 1.33
CA HIS A 284 -8.27 -20.04 1.94
C HIS A 284 -6.91 -19.50 2.38
N HIS A 285 -6.07 -20.35 2.99
CA HIS A 285 -4.73 -19.95 3.40
C HIS A 285 -3.86 -19.55 2.20
N VAL A 286 -3.88 -20.32 1.12
CA VAL A 286 -3.15 -19.98 -0.11
C VAL A 286 -3.69 -18.69 -0.72
N LEU A 287 -5.02 -18.54 -0.80
CA LEU A 287 -5.67 -17.40 -1.43
C LEU A 287 -5.38 -16.09 -0.68
N ILE A 288 -5.38 -16.09 0.65
CA ILE A 288 -5.14 -14.88 1.45
C ILE A 288 -3.68 -14.45 1.40
N VAL A 289 -2.73 -15.40 1.45
CA VAL A 289 -1.29 -15.10 1.27
C VAL A 289 -1.05 -14.51 -0.11
N TRP A 290 -1.66 -15.08 -1.14
CA TRP A 290 -1.56 -14.58 -2.50
C TRP A 290 -2.19 -13.19 -2.65
N HIS A 291 -3.42 -13.01 -2.14
CA HIS A 291 -4.11 -11.71 -2.12
C HIS A 291 -3.26 -10.62 -1.46
N ALA A 292 -2.78 -10.87 -0.24
CA ALA A 292 -1.98 -9.90 0.51
C ALA A 292 -0.67 -9.56 -0.21
N THR A 293 0.02 -10.57 -0.75
CA THR A 293 1.28 -10.40 -1.50
C THR A 293 1.07 -9.54 -2.74
N VAL A 294 0.05 -9.83 -3.54
CA VAL A 294 -0.23 -9.11 -4.79
C VAL A 294 -0.69 -7.68 -4.50
N ALA A 295 -1.46 -7.44 -3.44
CA ALA A 295 -1.89 -6.11 -3.04
C ALA A 295 -0.70 -5.26 -2.55
N LEU A 296 0.15 -5.83 -1.69
CA LEU A 296 1.27 -5.12 -1.09
C LEU A 296 2.39 -4.86 -2.10
N TYR A 297 2.83 -5.90 -2.80
CA TYR A 297 4.02 -5.85 -3.63
C TYR A 297 3.73 -5.60 -5.11
N GLY A 298 2.49 -5.78 -5.55
CA GLY A 298 2.06 -5.44 -6.91
C GLY A 298 1.59 -3.99 -6.98
N TRP A 299 0.46 -3.70 -6.33
CA TRP A 299 -0.19 -2.38 -6.40
C TRP A 299 0.59 -1.28 -5.69
N ASN A 300 0.82 -1.38 -4.37
CA ASN A 300 1.45 -0.29 -3.62
C ASN A 300 2.87 0.01 -4.11
N LEU A 301 3.65 -1.03 -4.41
CA LEU A 301 5.01 -0.87 -4.93
C LEU A 301 5.04 -0.09 -6.25
N SER A 302 4.05 -0.31 -7.12
CA SER A 302 3.95 0.38 -8.41
C SER A 302 3.84 1.91 -8.21
N GLY A 303 3.08 2.37 -7.21
CA GLY A 303 3.04 3.79 -6.83
C GLY A 303 4.38 4.30 -6.30
N LEU A 304 5.03 3.55 -5.41
CA LEU A 304 6.33 3.90 -4.85
C LEU A 304 7.42 4.01 -5.92
N PHE A 305 7.42 3.13 -6.93
CA PHE A 305 8.33 3.20 -8.06
C PHE A 305 8.25 4.54 -8.79
N ILE A 306 7.04 5.02 -9.08
CA ILE A 306 6.87 6.30 -9.77
C ILE A 306 7.37 7.47 -8.91
N ILE A 307 7.13 7.44 -7.60
CA ILE A 307 7.53 8.53 -6.69
C ILE A 307 9.05 8.57 -6.51
N VAL A 308 9.68 7.44 -6.23
CA VAL A 308 11.13 7.36 -6.01
C VAL A 308 11.90 7.77 -7.27
N ARG A 309 11.32 7.49 -8.45
CA ARG A 309 11.87 7.83 -9.78
C ARG A 309 11.26 9.08 -10.38
N HIS A 310 10.59 9.92 -9.58
CA HIS A 310 10.01 11.16 -10.08
C HIS A 310 11.08 12.04 -10.74
N GLY A 311 10.91 12.31 -12.04
CA GLY A 311 11.87 13.07 -12.86
C GLY A 311 12.97 12.25 -13.56
N ASP A 312 13.12 10.96 -13.23
CA ASP A 312 14.18 10.09 -13.79
C ASP A 312 13.66 9.11 -14.86
N PHE A 313 12.46 9.35 -15.40
CA PHE A 313 11.90 8.55 -16.50
C PHE A 313 12.43 9.02 -17.85
N PRO A 314 12.64 8.11 -18.83
CA PRO A 314 12.40 6.66 -18.80
C PRO A 314 13.46 5.86 -18.02
N VAL A 315 13.03 4.82 -17.29
CA VAL A 315 13.90 4.00 -16.42
C VAL A 315 14.63 2.90 -17.21
N VAL A 316 13.94 2.19 -18.09
CA VAL A 316 14.52 1.12 -18.92
C VAL A 316 14.00 1.20 -20.35
N LYS A 317 14.81 0.80 -21.34
CA LYS A 317 14.35 0.72 -22.74
C LYS A 317 13.21 -0.31 -22.91
N TRP A 318 13.22 -1.38 -22.12
CA TRP A 318 12.31 -2.52 -22.20
C TRP A 318 11.35 -2.58 -21.01
N VAL A 319 10.48 -1.57 -20.87
CA VAL A 319 9.53 -1.50 -19.75
C VAL A 319 8.60 -2.73 -19.67
N GLY A 320 8.28 -3.36 -20.81
CA GLY A 320 7.49 -4.60 -20.83
C GLY A 320 8.17 -5.78 -20.15
N LEU A 321 9.50 -5.92 -20.30
CA LEU A 321 10.27 -6.97 -19.61
C LEU A 321 10.33 -6.70 -18.11
N LEU A 322 10.49 -5.44 -17.71
CA LEU A 322 10.43 -5.04 -16.30
C LEU A 322 9.06 -5.36 -15.68
N ILE A 323 7.98 -5.07 -16.39
CA ILE A 323 6.61 -5.42 -15.97
C ILE A 323 6.47 -6.94 -15.85
N ALA A 324 6.87 -7.70 -16.87
CA ALA A 324 6.82 -9.16 -16.82
C ALA A 324 7.63 -9.72 -15.64
N PHE A 325 8.81 -9.17 -15.37
CA PHE A 325 9.64 -9.57 -14.23
C PHE A 325 8.99 -9.24 -12.89
N HIS A 326 8.37 -8.06 -12.75
CA HIS A 326 7.60 -7.67 -11.57
C HIS A 326 6.42 -8.62 -11.34
N TRP A 327 5.64 -8.93 -12.38
CA TRP A 327 4.54 -9.89 -12.33
C TRP A 327 5.00 -11.27 -11.93
N THR A 328 6.05 -11.80 -12.57
CA THR A 328 6.58 -13.13 -12.24
C THR A 328 7.03 -13.21 -10.78
N THR A 329 7.70 -12.16 -10.31
CA THR A 329 8.18 -12.10 -8.93
C THR A 329 7.02 -12.08 -7.93
N VAL A 330 6.03 -11.20 -8.14
CA VAL A 330 4.95 -10.97 -7.17
C VAL A 330 3.84 -12.02 -7.23
N MET A 331 3.51 -12.53 -8.42
CA MET A 331 2.40 -13.49 -8.59
C MET A 331 2.80 -14.93 -8.30
N PHE A 332 4.08 -15.26 -8.47
CA PHE A 332 4.56 -16.63 -8.38
C PHE A 332 5.69 -16.77 -7.37
N LEU A 333 6.83 -16.12 -7.57
CA LEU A 333 8.02 -16.38 -6.73
C LEU A 333 7.78 -16.04 -5.26
N VAL A 334 7.21 -14.86 -4.95
CA VAL A 334 6.97 -14.46 -3.55
C VAL A 334 5.92 -15.34 -2.87
N PRO A 335 4.72 -15.58 -3.43
CA PRO A 335 3.75 -16.50 -2.83
C PRO A 335 4.31 -17.91 -2.67
N MET A 336 4.98 -18.47 -3.68
CA MET A 336 5.61 -19.78 -3.56
C MET A 336 6.73 -19.77 -2.51
N GLY A 337 7.49 -18.68 -2.40
CA GLY A 337 8.50 -18.47 -1.38
C GLY A 337 7.93 -18.41 0.04
N LYS A 338 6.62 -18.18 0.23
CA LYS A 338 5.96 -18.30 1.54
C LYS A 338 5.61 -19.74 1.93
N PHE A 339 5.57 -20.66 0.97
CA PHE A 339 5.23 -22.07 1.19
C PHE A 339 6.42 -23.02 1.05
N TYR A 340 7.42 -22.66 0.23
CA TYR A 340 8.54 -23.52 -0.13
C TYR A 340 9.87 -22.85 0.26
N PRO A 341 10.60 -23.37 1.27
CA PRO A 341 11.85 -22.77 1.74
C PRO A 341 12.92 -22.57 0.66
N LEU A 342 12.98 -23.45 -0.34
CA LEU A 342 13.94 -23.35 -1.44
C LEU A 342 13.61 -22.20 -2.41
N VAL A 343 12.35 -21.78 -2.49
CA VAL A 343 11.91 -20.70 -3.37
C VAL A 343 12.10 -19.33 -2.71
N ALA A 344 12.12 -19.25 -1.37
CA ALA A 344 12.26 -17.99 -0.64
C ALA A 344 13.56 -17.22 -0.99
N PRO A 345 14.77 -17.83 -1.01
CA PRO A 345 15.97 -17.12 -1.46
C PRO A 345 15.89 -16.64 -2.91
N LEU A 346 15.31 -17.45 -3.80
CA LEU A 346 15.14 -17.08 -5.21
C LEU A 346 14.20 -15.87 -5.36
N ALA A 347 13.09 -15.87 -4.62
CA ALA A 347 12.15 -14.76 -4.57
C ALA A 347 12.81 -13.48 -4.04
N LEU A 348 13.62 -13.59 -2.98
CA LEU A 348 14.35 -12.47 -2.41
C LEU A 348 15.40 -11.90 -3.37
N VAL A 349 16.16 -12.74 -4.07
CA VAL A 349 17.12 -12.31 -5.10
C VAL A 349 16.41 -11.61 -6.25
N ALA A 350 15.32 -12.19 -6.75
CA ALA A 350 14.50 -11.57 -7.81
C ALA A 350 13.95 -10.21 -7.37
N TRP A 351 13.48 -10.12 -6.13
CA TRP A 351 12.99 -8.88 -5.52
C TRP A 351 14.07 -7.80 -5.41
N ILE A 352 15.21 -8.11 -4.80
CA ILE A 352 16.33 -7.17 -4.67
C ILE A 352 16.80 -6.70 -6.05
N THR A 353 16.82 -7.60 -7.03
CA THR A 353 17.16 -7.27 -8.42
C THR A 353 16.12 -6.32 -9.02
N LEU A 354 14.83 -6.56 -8.83
CA LEU A 354 13.75 -5.69 -9.29
C LEU A 354 13.88 -4.28 -8.70
N ILE A 355 14.02 -4.17 -7.38
CA ILE A 355 14.21 -2.88 -6.69
C ILE A 355 15.49 -2.20 -7.20
N GLY A 356 16.58 -2.94 -7.34
CA GLY A 356 17.86 -2.46 -7.84
C GLY A 356 17.75 -1.84 -9.23
N ILE A 357 17.12 -2.55 -10.16
CA ILE A 357 16.86 -2.07 -11.53
C ILE A 357 16.03 -0.78 -11.48
N VAL A 358 14.91 -0.77 -10.76
CA VAL A 358 14.02 0.39 -10.77
C VAL A 358 14.64 1.61 -10.12
N PHE A 359 15.34 1.47 -8.99
CA PHE A 359 15.82 2.61 -8.21
C PHE A 359 17.11 3.21 -8.78
N PHE A 360 18.00 2.38 -9.33
CA PHE A 360 19.37 2.78 -9.62
C PHE A 360 19.74 2.79 -11.11
N THR A 361 18.87 2.32 -12.02
CA THR A 361 19.17 2.45 -13.46
C THR A 361 19.24 3.93 -13.86
N PRO A 362 20.31 4.39 -14.54
CA PRO A 362 20.40 5.76 -15.03
C PRO A 362 19.26 6.11 -15.99
N PRO A 363 18.75 7.35 -16.01
CA PRO A 363 17.75 7.77 -16.99
C PRO A 363 18.29 7.57 -18.40
N ASN A 364 17.48 6.99 -19.28
CA ASN A 364 17.88 6.84 -20.67
C ASN A 364 17.65 8.16 -21.43
N ASN A 365 18.69 8.99 -21.55
CA ASN A 365 18.65 10.32 -22.17
C ASN A 365 18.53 10.32 -23.71
N SER A 366 18.32 9.17 -24.35
CA SER A 366 18.27 9.02 -25.82
C SER A 366 17.09 9.72 -26.52
N LYS A 367 16.28 10.55 -25.83
CA LYS A 367 15.19 11.35 -26.40
C LYS A 367 15.28 12.87 -26.18
N VAL A 368 16.37 13.40 -25.62
CA VAL A 368 16.52 14.87 -25.44
C VAL A 368 17.08 15.57 -26.69
N GLN A 369 17.34 14.85 -27.80
CA GLN A 369 17.93 15.45 -29.02
C GLN A 369 16.93 15.81 -30.14
N HIS A 370 15.62 15.67 -29.94
CA HIS A 370 14.64 16.19 -30.90
C HIS A 370 13.45 16.83 -30.17
N SER A 371 13.65 18.06 -29.71
CA SER A 371 12.58 19.03 -29.44
C SER A 371 13.02 20.40 -29.93
#